data_AF-A0A919V2E5-F1
#
_entry.id   AF-A0A919V2E5-F1
#
_cell.length_a   1.000
_cell.length_b   1.000
_cell.length_c   1.000
_cell.angle_alpha   90.00
_cell.angle_beta   90.00
_cell.angle_gamma   90.00
#
_symmetry.space_group_name_H-M   'P 1'
#
loop_
_entity.id
_entity.type
_entity.pdbx_description
1 polymer ?
#
loop_
_entity_poly.entity_id
_entity_poly.type
_entity_poly.pdbx_seq_one_letter_code
_entity_poly.pdbx_strand_id
1 'polypeptide(L)'
;MTGRLTDRFGGGVVSVAGLSITAIAIVPLALMDAHTGLVAVEVVITLLGLGLGLSLMPAVAAAYATISPDQLADATPQLNAVQRIGGSIGTAITVVVIGRGLAAHQAPLTAFHAGLWSLFAATVLAMLPATVLTNVLRRRPIRAR
;
A
#
# COMPACT_ATOMS: atom_id res chain seq x y z
N MET A 1 11.80 12.12 -7.21
CA MET A 1 10.83 13.25 -7.12
C MET A 1 10.10 13.31 -5.77
N THR A 2 9.99 12.22 -5.02
CA THR A 2 9.34 12.12 -3.71
C THR A 2 10.01 12.90 -2.57
N GLY A 3 11.33 13.17 -2.65
CA GLY A 3 12.06 13.95 -1.63
C GLY A 3 11.46 15.34 -1.37
N ARG A 4 11.24 16.13 -2.43
CA ARG A 4 10.73 17.51 -2.30
C ARG A 4 9.28 17.63 -1.81
N LEU A 5 8.41 16.65 -2.10
CA LEU A 5 7.04 16.62 -1.58
C LEU A 5 6.99 16.13 -0.12
N THR A 6 7.83 15.15 0.21
CA THR A 6 7.97 14.60 1.57
C THR A 6 8.51 15.65 2.54
N ASP A 7 9.50 16.45 2.09
CA ASP A 7 10.10 17.53 2.86
C ASP A 7 9.13 18.70 3.13
N ARG A 8 8.12 18.90 2.26
CA ARG A 8 7.19 20.05 2.36
C ARG A 8 5.90 19.73 3.12
N PHE A 9 5.38 18.51 3.01
CA PHE A 9 4.07 18.12 3.57
C PHE A 9 4.15 17.07 4.70
N GLY A 10 5.32 16.47 4.92
CA GLY A 10 5.54 15.38 5.87
C GLY A 10 5.21 14.01 5.27
N GLY A 11 6.14 13.05 5.44
CA GLY A 11 6.05 11.73 4.80
C GLY A 11 4.77 10.95 5.11
N GLY A 12 4.21 11.11 6.31
CA GLY A 12 2.94 10.47 6.68
C GLY A 12 1.76 10.91 5.81
N VAL A 13 1.62 12.22 5.54
CA VAL A 13 0.49 12.75 4.73
C VAL A 13 0.59 12.25 3.29
N VAL A 14 1.79 12.24 2.72
CA VAL A 14 2.02 11.74 1.35
C VAL A 14 1.72 10.24 1.28
N SER A 15 2.10 9.46 2.29
CA SER A 15 1.78 8.03 2.35
C SER A 15 0.29 7.74 2.42
N VAL A 16 -0.47 8.49 3.21
CA VAL A 16 -1.93 8.34 3.29
C VAL A 16 -2.61 8.72 1.96
N ALA A 17 -2.12 9.77 1.28
CA ALA A 17 -2.61 10.14 -0.04
C ALA A 17 -2.31 9.02 -1.07
N GLY A 18 -1.09 8.45 -1.06
CA GLY A 18 -0.73 7.32 -1.92
C GLY A 18 -1.60 6.09 -1.67
N LEU A 19 -1.84 5.72 -0.41
CA LEU A 19 -2.75 4.63 -0.05
C LEU A 19 -4.20 4.88 -0.52
N SER A 20 -4.66 6.12 -0.47
CA SER A 20 -5.98 6.49 -0.97
C SER A 20 -6.08 6.30 -2.49
N ILE A 21 -5.06 6.71 -3.23
CA ILE A 21 -4.98 6.49 -4.68
C ILE A 21 -4.97 4.99 -5.00
N THR A 22 -4.17 4.19 -4.26
CA THR A 22 -4.14 2.72 -4.40
C THR A 22 -5.51 2.11 -4.16
N ALA A 23 -6.20 2.49 -3.08
CA ALA A 23 -7.54 2.00 -2.78
C ALA A 23 -8.53 2.34 -3.90
N ILE A 24 -8.51 3.58 -4.39
CA ILE A 24 -9.37 4.03 -5.51
C ILE A 24 -9.06 3.24 -6.79
N ALA A 25 -7.81 2.93 -7.08
CA ALA A 25 -7.42 2.18 -8.28
C ALA A 25 -7.82 0.70 -8.23
N ILE A 26 -7.90 0.09 -7.03
CA ILE A 26 -8.35 -1.31 -6.89
C ILE A 26 -9.85 -1.45 -7.20
N VAL A 27 -10.68 -0.44 -6.90
CA VAL A 27 -12.14 -0.49 -7.14
C VAL A 27 -12.51 -0.80 -8.60
N PRO A 28 -12.06 -0.04 -9.62
CA PRO A 28 -12.38 -0.35 -11.00
C PRO A 28 -11.80 -1.71 -11.42
N LEU A 29 -10.60 -2.06 -10.97
CA LEU A 29 -10.01 -3.39 -11.21
C LEU A 29 -10.93 -4.53 -10.71
N ALA A 30 -11.56 -4.35 -9.54
CA ALA A 30 -12.47 -5.32 -8.94
C ALA A 30 -13.86 -5.39 -9.62
N LEU A 31 -14.15 -4.46 -10.53
CA LEU A 31 -15.41 -4.38 -11.29
C LEU A 31 -15.24 -4.66 -12.78
N MET A 32 -14.01 -4.55 -13.30
CA MET A 32 -13.68 -4.77 -14.71
C MET A 32 -13.92 -6.22 -15.13
N ASP A 33 -14.46 -6.40 -16.34
CA ASP A 33 -14.71 -7.69 -16.96
C ASP A 33 -13.91 -7.88 -18.26
N ALA A 34 -14.14 -9.01 -18.94
CA ALA A 34 -13.47 -9.38 -20.19
C ALA A 34 -13.77 -8.46 -21.39
N HIS A 35 -14.77 -7.57 -21.30
CA HIS A 35 -15.13 -6.61 -22.33
C HIS A 35 -14.51 -5.23 -22.11
N THR A 36 -13.77 -5.06 -21.02
CA THR A 36 -13.08 -3.82 -20.70
C THR A 36 -11.97 -3.54 -21.73
N GLY A 37 -11.97 -2.34 -22.30
CA GLY A 37 -10.94 -1.92 -23.26
C GLY A 37 -9.54 -1.86 -22.64
N LEU A 38 -8.52 -2.25 -23.42
CA LEU A 38 -7.13 -2.32 -22.98
C LEU A 38 -6.62 -1.00 -22.38
N VAL A 39 -6.97 0.13 -23.00
CA VAL A 39 -6.58 1.47 -22.52
C VAL A 39 -7.11 1.74 -21.10
N ALA A 40 -8.32 1.30 -20.77
CA ALA A 40 -8.86 1.49 -19.43
C ALA A 40 -8.08 0.69 -18.38
N VAL A 41 -7.68 -0.54 -18.73
CA VAL A 41 -6.84 -1.40 -17.88
C VAL A 41 -5.46 -0.76 -17.66
N GLU A 42 -4.82 -0.28 -18.72
CA GLU A 42 -3.51 0.39 -18.66
C GLU A 42 -3.56 1.64 -17.76
N VAL A 43 -4.60 2.46 -17.89
CA VAL A 43 -4.79 3.65 -17.05
C VAL A 43 -4.94 3.27 -15.58
N VAL A 44 -5.76 2.27 -15.27
CA VAL A 44 -5.98 1.82 -13.89
C VAL A 44 -4.71 1.22 -13.28
N ILE A 45 -3.97 0.39 -14.03
CA ILE A 45 -2.69 -0.18 -13.58
C ILE A 45 -1.64 0.93 -13.37
N THR A 46 -1.63 1.95 -14.23
CA THR A 46 -0.75 3.12 -14.08
C THR A 46 -1.07 3.89 -12.80
N LEU A 47 -2.37 4.13 -12.53
CA LEU A 47 -2.83 4.76 -11.29
C LEU A 47 -2.47 3.94 -10.06
N LEU A 48 -2.60 2.62 -10.14
CA LEU A 48 -2.21 1.70 -9.06
C LEU A 48 -0.69 1.80 -8.78
N GLY A 49 0.14 1.78 -9.82
CA GLY A 49 1.59 1.94 -9.70
C GLY A 49 1.99 3.29 -9.09
N LEU A 50 1.31 4.37 -9.49
CA LEU A 50 1.51 5.70 -8.93
C LEU A 50 1.12 5.76 -7.45
N GLY A 51 -0.03 5.19 -7.07
CA GLY A 51 -0.47 5.12 -5.67
C GLY A 51 0.51 4.34 -4.79
N LEU A 52 1.00 3.20 -5.28
CA LEU A 52 2.01 2.38 -4.59
C LEU A 52 3.35 3.12 -4.44
N GLY A 53 3.82 3.81 -5.47
CA GLY A 53 5.06 4.60 -5.41
C GLY A 53 4.97 5.76 -4.40
N LEU A 54 3.81 6.41 -4.34
CA LEU A 54 3.54 7.52 -3.41
C LEU A 54 3.26 7.04 -1.99
N SER A 55 2.88 5.78 -1.77
CA SER A 55 2.65 5.23 -0.43
C SER A 55 3.94 4.72 0.21
N LEU A 56 4.68 3.86 -0.50
CA LEU A 56 5.82 3.10 0.02
C LEU A 56 7.04 3.97 0.32
N MET A 57 7.46 4.81 -0.64
CA MET A 57 8.71 5.58 -0.46
C MET A 57 8.64 6.56 0.72
N PRO A 58 7.58 7.37 0.90
CA PRO A 58 7.51 8.30 2.03
C PRO A 58 7.30 7.58 3.36
N ALA A 59 6.65 6.42 3.38
CA ALA A 59 6.41 5.64 4.60
C ALA A 59 7.73 5.09 5.15
N VAL A 60 8.54 4.49 4.27
CA VAL A 60 9.85 3.95 4.63
C VAL A 60 10.81 5.09 5.01
N ALA A 61 10.83 6.19 4.27
CA ALA A 61 11.62 7.37 4.61
C ALA A 61 11.22 7.95 5.98
N ALA A 62 9.92 8.07 6.27
CA ALA A 62 9.43 8.55 7.54
C ALA A 62 9.76 7.61 8.70
N ALA A 63 9.70 6.28 8.49
CA ALA A 63 10.11 5.31 9.49
C ALA A 63 11.60 5.46 9.84
N TYR A 64 12.47 5.54 8.83
CA TYR A 64 13.91 5.77 9.05
C TYR A 64 14.21 7.12 9.72
N ALA A 65 13.45 8.17 9.40
CA ALA A 65 13.62 9.49 10.04
C ALA A 65 13.31 9.50 11.54
N THR A 66 12.63 8.48 12.08
CA THR A 66 12.38 8.34 13.53
C THR A 66 13.46 7.57 14.28
N ILE A 67 14.43 6.98 13.57
CA ILE A 67 15.49 6.14 14.13
C ILE A 67 16.78 6.95 14.18
N SER A 68 17.49 6.92 15.32
CA SER A 68 18.78 7.58 15.45
C SER A 68 19.81 6.93 14.50
N PRO A 69 20.76 7.69 13.91
CA PRO A 69 21.70 7.17 12.91
C PRO A 69 22.50 5.94 13.36
N ASP A 70 22.83 5.87 14.65
CA ASP A 70 23.52 4.76 15.32
C ASP A 70 22.70 3.46 15.38
N GLN A 71 21.38 3.56 15.30
CA GLN A 71 20.44 2.43 15.38
C GLN A 71 19.95 1.97 14.00
N LEU A 72 20.26 2.69 12.93
CA LEU A 72 19.79 2.37 11.58
C LEU A 72 20.26 1.00 11.08
N ALA A 73 21.49 0.60 11.45
CA ALA A 73 22.05 -0.70 11.09
C ALA A 73 21.25 -1.87 11.67
N ASP A 74 20.75 -1.73 12.89
CA ASP A 74 19.95 -2.76 13.58
C ASP A 74 18.46 -2.70 13.20
N ALA A 75 17.93 -1.50 12.96
CA ALA A 75 16.53 -1.31 12.63
C ALA A 75 16.19 -1.68 11.16
N THR A 76 17.12 -1.52 10.23
CA THR A 76 16.91 -1.82 8.80
C THR A 76 16.52 -3.28 8.54
N PRO A 77 17.26 -4.29 9.07
CA PRO A 77 16.86 -5.70 8.93
C PRO A 77 15.48 -5.98 9.52
N GLN A 78 15.15 -5.37 10.66
CA GLN A 78 13.85 -5.55 11.33
C GLN A 78 12.72 -5.00 10.45
N LEU A 79 12.88 -3.79 9.91
CA LEU A 79 11.89 -3.17 9.03
C LEU A 79 11.69 -4.00 7.75
N ASN A 80 12.77 -4.49 7.15
CA ASN A 80 12.72 -5.35 5.98
C ASN A 80 12.03 -6.71 6.29
N ALA A 81 12.30 -7.28 7.47
CA ALA A 81 11.64 -8.51 7.92
C ALA A 81 10.12 -8.29 8.06
N VAL A 82 9.69 -7.20 8.71
CA VAL A 82 8.28 -6.85 8.86
C VAL A 82 7.61 -6.66 7.49
N GLN A 83 8.25 -5.95 6.56
CA GLN A 83 7.72 -5.76 5.21
C GLN A 83 7.58 -7.08 4.44
N ARG A 84 8.58 -7.97 4.52
CA ARG A 84 8.53 -9.29 3.87
C ARG A 84 7.42 -10.17 4.46
N ILE A 85 7.28 -10.18 5.78
CA ILE A 85 6.21 -10.92 6.47
C ILE A 85 4.85 -10.37 6.05
N GLY A 86 4.66 -9.05 6.09
CA GLY A 86 3.41 -8.40 5.68
C GLY A 86 3.05 -8.69 4.22
N GLY A 87 4.02 -8.55 3.31
CA GLY A 87 3.83 -8.85 1.89
C GLY A 87 3.48 -10.31 1.62
N SER A 88 4.13 -11.24 2.32
CA SER A 88 3.82 -12.67 2.23
C SER A 88 2.41 -12.98 2.74
N ILE A 89 2.03 -12.48 3.92
CA ILE A 89 0.70 -12.68 4.50
C ILE A 89 -0.39 -12.11 3.60
N GLY A 90 -0.22 -10.89 3.10
CA GLY A 90 -1.19 -10.27 2.18
C GLY A 90 -1.37 -11.06 0.89
N THR A 91 -0.27 -11.54 0.32
CA THR A 91 -0.31 -12.40 -0.87
C THR A 91 -1.00 -13.73 -0.58
N ALA A 92 -0.65 -14.39 0.53
CA ALA A 92 -1.24 -15.67 0.92
C ALA A 92 -2.75 -15.56 1.13
N ILE A 93 -3.22 -14.53 1.85
CA ILE A 93 -4.65 -14.27 2.06
C ILE A 93 -5.36 -14.12 0.71
N THR A 94 -4.82 -13.27 -0.19
CA THR A 94 -5.42 -13.01 -1.50
C THR A 94 -5.51 -14.30 -2.33
N VAL A 95 -4.44 -15.09 -2.37
CA VAL A 95 -4.40 -16.38 -3.08
C VAL A 95 -5.41 -17.37 -2.49
N VAL A 96 -5.53 -17.44 -1.17
CA VAL A 96 -6.51 -18.32 -0.50
C VAL A 96 -7.93 -17.90 -0.84
N VAL A 97 -8.25 -16.60 -0.88
CA VAL A 97 -9.57 -16.11 -1.28
C VAL A 97 -9.91 -16.53 -2.71
N ILE A 98 -8.98 -16.32 -3.65
CA ILE A 98 -9.15 -16.73 -5.05
C ILE A 98 -9.31 -18.25 -5.15
N GLY A 99 -8.41 -18.99 -4.51
CA GLY A 99 -8.38 -20.46 -4.53
C GLY A 99 -9.66 -21.08 -3.95
N ARG A 100 -10.22 -20.48 -2.90
CA ARG A 100 -11.52 -20.91 -2.34
C ARG A 100 -12.67 -20.71 -3.32
N GLY A 101 -12.70 -19.60 -4.05
CA GLY A 101 -13.70 -19.36 -5.10
C GLY A 101 -13.60 -20.39 -6.22
N LEU A 102 -12.38 -20.66 -6.69
CA LEU A 102 -12.12 -21.66 -7.73
C LEU A 102 -12.49 -23.08 -7.28
N ALA A 103 -12.14 -23.46 -6.05
CA ALA A 103 -12.50 -24.77 -5.47
C ALA A 103 -14.02 -24.93 -5.30
N ALA A 104 -14.76 -23.84 -5.16
CA ALA A 104 -16.22 -23.81 -5.14
C ALA A 104 -16.85 -23.73 -6.55
N HIS A 105 -16.09 -23.99 -7.62
CA HIS A 105 -16.54 -23.93 -9.01
C HIS A 105 -17.10 -22.57 -9.45
N GLN A 106 -16.69 -21.47 -8.80
CA GLN A 106 -17.02 -20.14 -9.27
C GLN A 106 -16.29 -19.84 -10.59
N ALA A 107 -16.87 -18.96 -11.42
CA ALA A 107 -16.18 -18.47 -12.60
C ALA A 107 -14.84 -17.83 -12.21
N PRO A 108 -13.74 -18.06 -12.96
CA PRO A 108 -12.42 -17.54 -12.61
C PRO A 108 -12.40 -16.02 -12.39
N LEU A 109 -13.17 -15.28 -13.19
CA LEU A 109 -13.30 -13.83 -13.07
C LEU A 109 -13.92 -13.42 -11.72
N THR A 110 -14.97 -14.11 -11.27
CA THR A 110 -15.61 -13.85 -9.97
C THR A 110 -14.68 -14.14 -8.80
N ALA A 111 -13.93 -15.24 -8.86
CA ALA A 111 -12.94 -15.58 -7.85
C ALA A 111 -11.81 -14.53 -7.81
N PHE A 112 -11.40 -14.02 -8.97
CA PHE A 112 -10.42 -12.94 -9.07
C PHE A 112 -10.93 -11.62 -8.48
N HIS A 113 -12.18 -11.23 -8.76
CA HIS A 113 -12.81 -10.07 -8.14
C HIS A 113 -12.86 -10.19 -6.61
N ALA A 114 -13.16 -11.36 -6.07
CA ALA A 114 -13.12 -11.61 -4.63
C ALA A 114 -11.70 -11.41 -4.06
N GLY A 115 -10.67 -11.86 -4.77
CA GLY A 115 -9.27 -11.58 -4.44
C GLY A 115 -8.97 -10.08 -4.40
N LEU A 116 -9.41 -9.33 -5.41
CA LEU A 116 -9.22 -7.88 -5.47
C LEU A 116 -9.94 -7.14 -4.33
N TRP A 117 -11.15 -7.57 -3.94
CA TRP A 117 -11.84 -7.02 -2.77
C TRP A 117 -11.12 -7.32 -1.46
N SER A 118 -10.48 -8.49 -1.33
CA SER A 118 -9.62 -8.78 -0.18
C SER A 118 -8.40 -7.85 -0.12
N LEU A 119 -7.80 -7.53 -1.27
CA LEU A 119 -6.68 -6.59 -1.38
C LEU A 119 -7.11 -5.16 -1.06
N PHE A 120 -8.30 -4.74 -1.51
CA PHE A 120 -8.90 -3.46 -1.13
C PHE A 120 -9.10 -3.38 0.38
N ALA A 121 -9.70 -4.39 1.00
CA ALA A 121 -9.92 -4.44 2.44
C ALA A 121 -8.59 -4.38 3.22
N ALA A 122 -7.56 -5.09 2.77
CA ALA A 122 -6.22 -5.03 3.36
C ALA A 122 -5.60 -3.62 3.23
N THR A 123 -5.79 -2.95 2.10
CA THR A 123 -5.31 -1.58 1.86
C THR A 123 -6.00 -0.57 2.77
N VAL A 124 -7.32 -0.68 2.93
CA VAL A 124 -8.10 0.14 3.86
C VAL A 124 -7.70 -0.12 5.31
N LEU A 125 -7.46 -1.37 5.68
CA LEU A 125 -6.94 -1.72 7.01
C LEU A 125 -5.56 -1.09 7.25
N ALA A 126 -4.68 -1.09 6.23
CA ALA A 126 -3.36 -0.49 6.30
C ALA A 126 -3.38 1.06 6.37
N MET A 127 -4.47 1.72 5.97
CA MET A 127 -4.63 3.17 6.16
C MET A 127 -4.68 3.55 7.64
N LEU A 128 -5.21 2.70 8.53
CA LEU A 128 -5.26 2.99 9.97
C LEU A 128 -3.87 3.22 10.58
N PRO A 129 -2.90 2.29 10.51
CA PRO A 129 -1.56 2.53 11.06
C PRO A 129 -0.84 3.67 10.33
N ALA A 130 -1.08 3.87 9.02
CA ALA A 130 -0.50 4.99 8.29
C ALA A 130 -0.99 6.36 8.82
N THR A 131 -2.28 6.48 9.14
CA THR A 131 -2.83 7.70 9.76
C THR A 131 -2.33 7.91 11.18
N VAL A 132 -2.17 6.84 11.97
CA VAL A 132 -1.58 6.92 13.32
C VAL A 132 -0.13 7.39 13.23
N LEU A 133 0.68 6.81 12.34
CA LEU A 133 2.06 7.22 12.10
C LEU A 133 2.13 8.70 11.71
N THR A 134 1.24 9.14 10.82
CA THR A 134 1.14 10.56 10.41
C THR A 134 0.85 11.45 11.60
N ASN A 135 -0.07 11.05 12.48
CA ASN A 135 -0.43 11.81 13.67
C ASN A 135 0.71 11.86 14.71
N VAL A 136 1.46 10.78 14.87
CA VAL A 136 2.62 10.72 15.79
C VAL A 136 3.75 11.61 15.29
N LEU A 137 4.08 11.53 14.00
CA LEU A 137 5.09 12.39 13.36
C LEU A 137 4.71 13.87 13.42
N ARG A 138 3.42 14.19 13.23
CA ARG A 138 2.93 15.57 13.31
C ARG A 138 2.99 16.13 14.75
N ARG A 139 2.90 15.27 15.77
CA ARG A 139 3.03 15.64 17.20
C ARG A 139 4.46 15.76 17.68
N ARG A 140 5.42 15.10 17.02
CA ARG A 140 6.85 15.24 17.30
C ARG A 140 7.54 15.90 16.11
N PRO A 141 7.38 17.23 15.92
CA PRO A 141 8.18 17.93 14.93
C PRO A 141 9.65 17.70 15.32
N ILE A 142 10.37 16.98 14.47
CA ILE A 142 11.81 16.79 14.60
C ILE A 142 12.39 18.20 14.65
N ARG A 143 12.87 18.61 15.84
CA ARG A 143 13.62 19.85 16.00
C ARG A 143 14.84 19.69 15.10
N ALA A 144 14.83 20.36 13.96
CA ALA A 144 16.00 20.54 13.14
C ALA A 144 17.14 21.03 14.05
N ARG A 145 18.18 20.22 14.16
CA ARG A 145 19.48 20.61 14.68
C ARG A 145 20.45 20.59 13.53
#